data_AF-A0A804IHW9-F1
#
_entry.id   AF-A0A804IHW9-F1
#
_cell.length_a   1.000
_cell.length_b   1.000
_cell.length_c   1.000
_cell.angle_alpha   90.00
_cell.angle_beta   90.00
_cell.angle_gamma   90.00
#
_symmetry.space_group_name_H-M   'P 1'
#
loop_
_entity.id
_entity.type
_entity.pdbx_description
1 polymer ?
#
loop_
_entity_poly.entity_id
_entity_poly.type
_entity_poly.pdbx_seq_one_letter_code
_entity_poly.pdbx_strand_id
1 'polypeptide(L)'
;MLLLADHHHDHTFSKIFIDVGNEKKTISFDLRPSDAINMTVQCKVPIQVDRNLVYSDRMRVVKPSKLTMQAPQSDGMLCDVDRPDGQPCFETEEFNLIQNMLTAAVEERYLDAAQWRDQLHQLRSNRKNWT
;
A
#
# COMPACT_ATOMS: atom_id res chain seq x y z
N MET A 1 -5.54 9.95 18.80
CA MET A 1 -5.44 10.58 17.48
C MET A 1 -5.82 9.57 16.42
N LEU A 2 -6.49 9.96 15.35
CA LEU A 2 -6.98 9.05 14.30
C LEU A 2 -6.71 9.66 12.95
N LEU A 3 -6.04 8.93 12.07
CA LEU A 3 -5.88 9.29 10.66
C LEU A 3 -7.08 8.73 9.89
N LEU A 4 -7.72 9.54 9.05
CA LEU A 4 -8.65 9.09 8.01
C LEU A 4 -8.17 9.64 6.67
N ALA A 5 -7.86 8.75 5.73
CA ALA A 5 -7.57 9.13 4.35
C ALA A 5 -8.86 9.02 3.51
N ASP A 6 -9.17 10.08 2.77
CA ASP A 6 -10.34 10.19 1.89
C ASP A 6 -9.91 10.74 0.52
N HIS A 7 -10.60 10.34 -0.54
CA HIS A 7 -10.25 10.67 -1.93
C HIS A 7 -11.35 11.52 -2.58
N HIS A 8 -10.98 12.71 -3.05
CA HIS A 8 -11.89 13.58 -3.78
C HIS A 8 -11.20 14.18 -5.02
N HIS A 9 -11.76 13.90 -6.20
CA HIS A 9 -11.38 14.49 -7.50
C HIS A 9 -9.86 14.62 -7.75
N ASP A 10 -9.12 13.52 -7.67
CA ASP A 10 -7.68 13.41 -8.01
C ASP A 10 -6.70 13.82 -6.90
N HIS A 11 -7.21 14.17 -5.71
CA HIS A 11 -6.38 14.49 -4.55
C HIS A 11 -6.84 13.71 -3.32
N THR A 12 -5.89 12.98 -2.72
CA THR A 12 -6.12 12.27 -1.45
C THR A 12 -5.80 13.21 -0.30
N PHE A 13 -6.77 13.42 0.58
CA PHE A 13 -6.61 14.22 1.79
C PHE A 13 -6.57 13.31 3.01
N SER A 14 -5.88 13.76 4.06
CA SER A 14 -5.76 13.02 5.32
C SER A 14 -6.20 13.90 6.48
N LYS A 15 -7.12 13.39 7.29
CA LYS A 15 -7.61 14.06 8.51
C LYS A 15 -6.98 13.43 9.73
N ILE A 16 -6.36 14.25 10.58
CA ILE A 16 -5.99 13.84 11.94
C ILE A 16 -6.98 14.39 12.95
N PHE A 17 -7.49 13.52 13.82
CA PHE A 17 -8.33 13.91 14.95
C PHE A 17 -7.51 13.94 16.22
N ILE A 18 -7.51 15.04 16.97
CA ILE A 18 -6.83 15.18 18.26
C ILE A 18 -7.90 15.39 19.33
N ASP A 19 -7.89 14.53 20.35
CA ASP A 19 -8.75 14.70 21.52
C ASP A 19 -8.01 15.53 22.56
N VAL A 20 -8.56 16.70 22.89
CA VAL A 20 -8.01 17.57 23.92
C VAL A 20 -8.74 17.24 25.22
N GLY A 21 -8.04 16.51 26.09
CA GLY A 21 -8.57 15.74 27.23
C GLY A 21 -9.27 16.49 28.35
N ASN A 22 -9.81 17.69 28.10
CA ASN A 22 -10.54 18.46 29.10
C ASN A 22 -12.03 18.66 28.75
N GLU A 23 -12.45 18.47 27.49
CA GLU A 23 -13.80 18.90 27.11
C GLU A 23 -14.38 18.24 25.84
N LYS A 24 -14.23 16.92 25.61
CA LYS A 24 -14.82 16.18 24.45
C LYS A 24 -14.69 16.89 23.09
N LYS A 25 -13.72 17.81 22.97
CA LYS A 25 -13.50 18.65 21.81
C LYS A 25 -12.46 17.94 20.99
N THR A 26 -12.93 17.30 19.93
CA THR A 26 -12.05 16.73 18.93
C THR A 26 -11.73 17.79 17.91
N ILE A 27 -10.45 18.11 17.75
CA ILE A 27 -9.96 19.02 16.72
C ILE A 27 -9.53 18.17 15.52
N SER A 28 -10.01 18.50 14.33
CA SER A 28 -9.60 17.85 13.08
C SER A 28 -8.70 18.77 12.26
N PHE A 29 -7.59 18.25 11.75
CA PHE A 29 -6.73 18.96 10.80
C PHE A 29 -6.68 18.23 9.47
N ASP A 30 -6.86 18.99 8.38
CA ASP A 30 -6.65 18.52 7.02
C ASP A 30 -5.17 18.66 6.66
N LEU A 31 -4.54 17.54 6.31
CA LEU A 31 -3.13 17.45 5.96
C LEU A 31 -2.96 16.69 4.64
N ARG A 32 -1.82 16.89 3.99
CA ARG A 32 -1.37 15.98 2.93
C ARG A 32 -1.05 14.61 3.55
N PRO A 33 -1.32 13.50 2.85
CA PRO A 33 -1.06 12.15 3.38
C PRO A 33 0.37 11.94 3.89
N SER A 34 1.37 12.49 3.18
CA SER A 34 2.78 12.41 3.59
C SER A 34 3.04 13.04 4.96
N ASP A 35 2.45 14.21 5.20
CA ASP A 35 2.66 14.98 6.43
C ASP A 35 1.93 14.30 7.59
N ALA A 36 0.72 13.79 7.34
CA ALA A 36 -0.06 13.08 8.34
C ALA A 36 0.59 11.75 8.78
N ILE A 37 1.17 10.99 7.83
CA ILE A 37 1.90 9.74 8.13
C ILE A 37 3.11 10.05 9.00
N ASN A 38 3.92 11.05 8.62
CA ASN A 38 5.12 11.42 9.37
C ASN A 38 4.78 11.80 10.82
N MET A 39 3.73 12.58 11.04
CA MET A 39 3.27 12.91 12.39
C MET A 39 2.78 11.67 13.15
N THR A 40 2.02 10.79 12.49
CA THR A 40 1.39 9.63 13.12
C THR A 40 2.40 8.56 13.55
N VAL A 41 3.44 8.33 12.72
CA VAL A 41 4.56 7.44 13.03
C VAL A 41 5.32 7.93 14.27
N GLN A 42 5.63 9.23 14.33
CA GLN A 42 6.32 9.82 15.48
C GLN A 42 5.49 9.72 16.77
N CYS A 43 4.18 9.95 16.66
CA CYS A 43 3.27 9.86 17.79
C CYS A 43 2.90 8.42 18.19
N LYS A 44 3.30 7.39 17.41
CA LYS A 44 2.90 5.98 17.59
C LYS A 44 1.38 5.79 17.67
N VAL A 45 0.66 6.51 16.83
CA VAL A 45 -0.81 6.53 16.83
C VAL A 45 -1.34 5.59 15.75
N PRO A 46 -2.47 4.88 15.97
CA PRO A 46 -3.06 4.01 14.96
C PRO A 46 -3.57 4.79 13.74
N ILE A 47 -3.29 4.26 12.55
CA ILE A 47 -3.77 4.77 11.26
C ILE A 47 -5.05 4.01 10.90
N GLN A 48 -6.10 4.73 10.49
CA GLN A 48 -7.30 4.15 9.90
C GLN A 48 -7.45 4.66 8.46
N VAL A 49 -8.05 3.84 7.61
CA VAL A 49 -8.26 4.17 6.19
C VAL A 49 -9.70 3.82 5.86
N ASP A 50 -10.38 4.68 5.10
CA ASP A 50 -11.74 4.38 4.67
C ASP A 50 -11.75 3.12 3.79
N ARG A 51 -12.72 2.24 4.06
CA ARG A 51 -12.85 0.97 3.37
C ARG A 51 -13.20 1.17 1.90
N ASN A 52 -13.95 2.22 1.57
CA ASN A 52 -14.29 2.52 0.17
C ASN A 52 -13.06 2.94 -0.62
N LEU A 53 -12.16 3.71 0.00
CA LEU A 53 -10.88 4.08 -0.58
C LEU A 53 -10.06 2.82 -0.94
N VAL A 54 -9.91 1.90 0.02
CA VAL A 54 -9.15 0.65 -0.17
C VAL A 54 -9.69 -0.20 -1.33
N TYR A 55 -11.01 -0.31 -1.46
CA TYR A 55 -11.61 -1.12 -2.53
C TYR A 55 -11.63 -0.42 -3.90
N SER A 56 -11.71 0.91 -3.91
CA SER A 56 -11.74 1.69 -5.16
C SER A 56 -10.39 1.69 -5.88
N ASP A 57 -9.28 1.69 -5.13
CA ASP A 57 -7.93 1.88 -5.66
C ASP A 57 -7.28 0.59 -6.21
N ARG A 58 -8.09 -0.42 -6.55
CA ARG A 58 -7.67 -1.75 -7.03
C ARG A 58 -6.67 -2.49 -6.11
N MET A 59 -6.50 -2.06 -4.85
CA MET A 59 -5.75 -2.81 -3.85
C MET A 59 -6.53 -4.05 -3.39
N ARG A 60 -5.89 -5.22 -3.40
CA ARG A 60 -6.46 -6.43 -2.80
C ARG A 60 -6.12 -6.45 -1.32
N VAL A 61 -7.13 -6.45 -0.45
CA VAL A 61 -6.95 -6.72 0.98
C VAL A 61 -6.48 -8.17 1.13
N VAL A 62 -5.18 -8.36 1.34
CA VAL A 62 -4.63 -9.66 1.70
C VAL A 62 -5.05 -9.94 3.14
N LYS A 63 -5.91 -10.95 3.33
CA LYS A 63 -6.25 -11.38 4.70
C LYS A 63 -4.99 -11.89 5.37
N PRO A 64 -4.71 -11.53 6.63
CA PRO A 64 -3.63 -12.17 7.36
C PRO A 64 -3.91 -13.67 7.40
N SER A 65 -3.03 -14.45 6.77
CA SER A 65 -3.08 -15.91 6.83
C SER A 65 -2.99 -16.28 8.30
N LYS A 66 -3.87 -17.18 8.75
CA LYS A 66 -3.86 -17.72 10.12
C LYS A 66 -2.66 -18.64 10.28
N LEU A 67 -1.45 -18.11 10.26
CA LEU A 67 -0.28 -18.81 10.73
C LEU A 67 -0.19 -18.54 12.22
N THR A 68 -0.59 -19.54 13.00
CA THR A 68 -0.42 -19.61 14.44
C THR A 68 1.07 -19.55 14.77
N MET A 69 1.63 -18.36 14.86
CA MET A 69 2.96 -18.15 15.43
C MET A 69 2.76 -17.76 16.89
N GLN A 70 2.88 -18.75 17.78
CA GLN A 70 3.22 -18.45 19.16
C GLN A 70 4.64 -17.88 19.15
N ALA A 71 4.78 -16.57 19.30
CA ALA A 71 6.04 -15.92 19.65
C ALA A 71 5.79 -14.88 20.75
N PRO A 72 6.74 -14.68 21.67
CA PRO A 72 6.50 -14.00 22.94
C PRO A 72 6.25 -12.51 22.72
N GLN A 73 5.44 -11.93 23.61
CA GLN A 73 5.20 -10.50 23.69
C GLN A 73 6.54 -9.76 23.89
N SER A 74 7.05 -9.11 22.84
CA SER A 74 8.02 -8.04 22.96
C SER A 74 7.44 -6.77 22.36
N ASP A 75 7.34 -5.77 23.23
CA ASP A 75 6.98 -4.38 22.96
C ASP A 75 7.71 -3.83 21.72
N GLY A 76 6.97 -3.28 20.76
CA GLY A 76 7.53 -2.50 19.64
C GLY A 76 7.61 -3.13 18.24
N MET A 77 6.92 -4.24 17.95
CA MET A 77 6.92 -4.82 16.60
C MET A 77 5.76 -4.27 15.74
N LEU A 78 6.06 -3.26 14.92
CA LEU A 78 5.23 -2.92 13.77
C LEU A 78 5.16 -4.16 12.88
N CYS A 79 3.99 -4.81 12.82
CA CYS A 79 3.78 -5.95 11.94
C CYS A 79 3.99 -5.51 10.48
N ASP A 80 5.18 -5.81 9.97
CA ASP A 80 5.44 -6.42 8.66
C ASP A 80 4.51 -5.94 7.54
N VAL A 81 4.66 -4.66 7.16
CA VAL A 81 3.92 -4.04 6.06
C VAL A 81 4.56 -4.35 4.71
N ASP A 82 5.81 -4.80 4.66
CA ASP A 82 6.46 -5.27 3.46
C ASP A 82 7.45 -6.37 3.85
N ARG A 83 7.19 -7.58 3.35
CA ARG A 83 7.98 -8.80 3.50
C ARG A 83 9.49 -8.52 3.74
N PRO A 84 10.14 -9.05 4.80
CA PRO A 84 11.35 -8.48 5.39
C PRO A 84 12.68 -8.90 4.73
N ASP A 85 12.66 -9.50 3.54
CA ASP A 85 13.88 -10.09 2.95
C ASP A 85 14.47 -9.23 1.81
N GLY A 86 13.80 -8.13 1.42
CA GLY A 86 14.19 -7.32 0.24
C GLY A 86 14.16 -8.09 -1.08
N GLN A 87 13.58 -9.30 -1.06
CA GLN A 87 13.53 -10.20 -2.20
C GLN A 87 12.37 -9.79 -3.11
N PRO A 88 12.57 -9.72 -4.44
CA PRO A 88 11.48 -9.40 -5.37
C PRO A 88 10.32 -10.38 -5.17
N CYS A 89 9.15 -9.87 -4.80
CA CYS A 89 7.92 -10.66 -4.83
C CYS A 89 7.35 -10.69 -6.25
N PHE A 90 6.64 -11.77 -6.57
CA PHE A 90 6.05 -11.98 -7.89
C PHE A 90 5.19 -10.79 -8.35
N GLU A 91 4.42 -10.22 -7.43
CA GLU A 91 3.56 -9.07 -7.69
C GLU A 91 4.38 -7.83 -8.10
N THR A 92 5.52 -7.59 -7.44
CA THR A 92 6.42 -6.48 -7.78
C THR A 92 7.09 -6.70 -9.14
N GLU A 93 7.49 -7.94 -9.45
CA GLU A 93 8.04 -8.27 -10.78
C GLU A 93 7.00 -8.07 -11.88
N GLU A 94 5.76 -8.53 -11.67
CA GLU A 94 4.67 -8.35 -12.63
C GLU A 94 4.36 -6.87 -12.84
N PHE A 95 4.30 -6.08 -11.76
CA PHE A 95 4.06 -4.64 -11.82
C PHE A 95 5.15 -3.91 -12.60
N ASN A 96 6.43 -4.22 -12.36
CA ASN A 96 7.55 -3.62 -13.07
C ASN A 96 7.50 -3.90 -14.58
N LEU A 97 7.17 -5.13 -14.99
CA LEU A 97 7.03 -5.48 -16.40
C LEU A 97 5.89 -4.70 -17.08
N ILE A 98 4.75 -4.53 -16.39
CA ILE A 98 3.61 -3.75 -16.90
C ILE A 98 3.98 -2.28 -17.05
N GLN A 99 4.63 -1.69 -16.04
CA GLN A 99 5.10 -0.30 -16.08
C GLN A 99 6.07 -0.08 -17.24
N ASN A 100 7.09 -0.94 -17.38
CA ASN A 100 8.06 -0.84 -18.47
C ASN A 100 7.42 -0.97 -19.85
N MET A 101 6.46 -1.89 -20.01
CA MET A 101 5.68 -2.03 -21.24
C MET A 101 4.87 -0.78 -21.56
N LEU A 102 4.19 -0.19 -20.57
CA LEU A 102 3.37 1.02 -20.75
C LEU A 102 4.26 2.21 -21.15
N THR A 103 5.36 2.42 -20.43
CA THR A 103 6.33 3.48 -20.76
C THR A 103 6.87 3.31 -22.18
N ALA A 104 7.30 2.11 -22.56
CA ALA A 104 7.77 1.84 -23.92
C ALA A 104 6.69 2.07 -24.99
N ALA A 105 5.43 1.75 -24.70
CA ALA A 105 4.32 2.00 -25.61
C ALA A 105 4.04 3.50 -25.80
N VAL A 106 4.13 4.29 -24.72
CA VAL A 106 3.99 5.76 -24.74
C VAL A 106 5.17 6.41 -25.47
N GLU A 107 6.37 5.87 -25.33
CA GLU A 107 7.58 6.30 -26.06
C GLU A 107 7.64 5.79 -27.50
N GLU A 108 6.60 5.10 -27.99
CA GLU A 108 6.53 4.49 -29.33
C GLU A 108 7.66 3.46 -29.62
N ARG A 109 8.29 2.93 -28.56
CA ARG A 109 9.28 1.86 -28.61
C ARG A 109 8.60 0.50 -28.64
N TYR A 110 7.89 0.23 -29.74
CA TYR A 110 7.04 -0.96 -29.85
C TYR A 110 7.80 -2.29 -29.78
N LEU A 111 9.08 -2.32 -30.19
CA LEU A 111 9.91 -3.51 -30.06
C LEU A 111 10.13 -3.87 -28.59
N ASP A 112 10.45 -2.87 -27.76
CA ASP A 112 10.70 -3.06 -26.34
C ASP A 112 9.39 -3.38 -25.61
N ALA A 113 8.29 -2.70 -25.96
CA ALA A 113 6.97 -3.03 -25.43
C ALA A 113 6.58 -4.49 -25.72
N ALA A 114 6.87 -5.00 -26.93
CA ALA A 114 6.64 -6.40 -27.28
C ALA A 114 7.52 -7.36 -26.45
N GLN A 115 8.78 -7.02 -26.22
CA GLN A 115 9.67 -7.80 -25.36
C GLN A 115 9.15 -7.88 -23.92
N TRP A 116 8.75 -6.75 -23.33
CA TRP A 116 8.17 -6.71 -21.97
C TRP A 116 6.88 -7.52 -21.87
N ARG A 117 6.03 -7.47 -22.91
CA ARG A 117 4.81 -8.28 -23.00
C ARG A 117 5.14 -9.78 -23.01
N ASP A 118 6.14 -10.19 -23.77
CA ASP A 118 6.52 -11.61 -23.88
C ASP A 118 7.10 -12.12 -22.54
N GLN A 119 7.93 -11.32 -21.86
CA GLN A 119 8.41 -11.61 -20.51
C GLN A 119 7.27 -11.69 -19.48
N LEU A 120 6.29 -10.80 -19.57
CA LEU A 120 5.09 -10.82 -18.72
C LEU A 120 4.27 -12.12 -18.94
N HIS A 121 4.15 -12.57 -20.19
CA HIS A 121 3.50 -13.84 -20.50
C HIS A 121 4.26 -15.05 -19.94
N GLN A 122 5.60 -15.04 -19.99
CA GLN A 122 6.42 -16.08 -19.39
C GLN A 122 6.25 -16.11 -17.86
N LEU A 123 6.32 -14.95 -17.21
CA LEU A 123 6.13 -14.81 -15.76
C LEU A 123 4.76 -15.38 -15.32
N ARG A 124 3.69 -15.03 -16.02
CA ARG A 124 2.32 -15.53 -15.76
C ARG A 124 2.16 -17.02 -16.03
N SER A 125 2.87 -17.55 -17.02
CA SER A 125 2.84 -18.98 -17.36
C SER A 125 3.55 -19.80 -16.27
N ASN A 126 4.69 -19.32 -15.78
CA ASN A 126 5.42 -19.94 -14.67
C ASN A 126 4.56 -20.02 -13.40
N ARG A 127 3.70 -19.02 -13.15
CA ARG A 127 2.76 -19.05 -12.02
C ARG A 127 1.74 -20.19 -12.10
N LYS A 128 1.23 -20.51 -13.28
CA LYS A 128 0.26 -21.61 -13.47
C LYS A 128 0.87 -22.98 -13.20
N ASN A 129 2.19 -23.10 -13.25
CA ASN A 129 2.90 -24.37 -13.00
C ASN A 129 3.16 -24.60 -11.50
N TRP A 130 2.89 -23.63 -10.63
CA TRP A 130 3.08 -23.69 -9.18
C TRP A 130 1.80 -23.90 -8.37
N THR A 131 0.63 -23.89 -9.03
CA THR A 131 -0.69 -24.19 -8.46
C THR A 131 -1.16 -25.56 -8.89
#